data_AF-A0A016VKR3-F1
#
_entry.id   AF-A0A016VKR3-F1
#
_cell.length_a   1.000
_cell.length_b   1.000
_cell.length_c   1.000
_cell.angle_alpha   90.00
_cell.angle_beta   90.00
_cell.angle_gamma   90.00
#
_symmetry.space_group_name_H-M   'P 1'
#
loop_
_entity.id
_entity.type
_entity.pdbx_description
1 polymer ?
#
loop_
_entity_poly.entity_id
_entity_poly.type
_entity_poly.pdbx_seq_one_letter_code
_entity_poly.pdbx_strand_id
1 'polypeptide(L)'
;MTEVLPHTQLHNCWSVCVLVYSLKSCHGLSKFLIFGDDKDFMKSLATQLVRSPSDQTQTVRISEFSEIADLYISYRLCSAFLMSAASSTFGWWLAFFSQDQNSVFYYKDKRPTDDYKLLKDEFQLKSWHRYDG
;
A
#
# COMPACT_ATOMS: atom_id res chain seq x y z
N MET A 1 23.83 -7.11 12.90
CA MET A 1 22.75 -7.97 13.42
C MET A 1 21.57 -7.77 12.49
N THR A 2 21.36 -8.68 11.54
CA THR A 2 20.22 -8.62 10.61
C THR A 2 19.01 -9.20 11.31
N GLU A 3 18.06 -8.35 11.70
CA GLU A 3 16.74 -8.79 12.17
C GLU A 3 16.01 -9.48 11.02
N VAL A 4 15.75 -10.78 11.19
CA VAL A 4 14.94 -11.56 10.26
C VAL A 4 13.49 -11.25 10.59
N LEU A 5 12.83 -10.51 9.70
CA LEU A 5 11.39 -10.25 9.79
C LEU A 5 10.63 -11.59 9.87
N PRO A 6 9.61 -11.71 10.74
CA PRO A 6 8.84 -12.94 10.87
C PRO A 6 8.21 -13.35 9.53
N HIS A 7 8.11 -14.67 9.27
CA HIS A 7 7.73 -15.26 7.98
C HIS A 7 6.38 -14.74 7.43
N THR A 8 5.45 -14.34 8.30
CA THR A 8 4.16 -13.72 7.98
C THR A 8 4.26 -12.27 7.48
N GLN A 9 5.26 -11.51 7.93
CA GLN A 9 5.54 -10.17 7.43
C GLN A 9 6.21 -10.20 6.05
N LEU A 10 7.08 -11.19 5.82
CA LEU A 10 7.74 -11.39 4.52
C LEU A 10 6.77 -11.79 3.40
N HIS A 11 5.82 -12.70 3.68
CA HIS A 11 4.80 -13.11 2.69
C HIS A 11 3.90 -11.95 2.25
N ASN A 12 3.53 -11.08 3.20
CA ASN A 12 2.75 -9.89 2.92
C ASN A 12 3.54 -8.89 2.07
N CYS A 13 4.80 -8.66 2.41
CA CYS A 13 5.65 -7.74 1.68
C CYS A 13 5.83 -8.17 0.21
N TRP A 14 6.01 -9.48 -0.03
CA TRP A 14 6.09 -10.02 -1.40
C TRP A 14 4.78 -9.83 -2.18
N SER A 15 3.64 -10.14 -1.58
CA SER A 15 2.32 -9.96 -2.22
C SER A 15 2.06 -8.51 -2.59
N VAL A 16 2.38 -7.58 -1.69
CA VAL A 16 2.29 -6.13 -1.94
C VAL A 16 3.27 -5.71 -3.06
N CYS A 17 4.49 -6.24 -3.08
CA CYS A 17 5.45 -5.97 -4.16
C CYS A 17 4.91 -6.40 -5.52
N VAL A 18 4.40 -7.63 -5.65
CA VAL A 18 3.81 -8.15 -6.91
C VAL A 18 2.68 -7.25 -7.40
N LEU A 19 1.84 -6.78 -6.49
CA LEU A 19 0.73 -5.89 -6.80
C LEU A 19 1.23 -4.53 -7.28
N VAL A 20 2.22 -3.94 -6.60
CA VAL A 20 2.87 -2.69 -7.03
C VAL A 20 3.49 -2.83 -8.42
N TYR A 21 4.13 -3.96 -8.75
CA TYR A 21 4.67 -4.21 -10.09
C TYR A 21 3.58 -4.34 -11.16
N SER A 22 2.46 -4.95 -10.81
CA SER A 22 1.30 -5.07 -11.71
C SER A 22 0.71 -3.69 -12.01
N LEU A 23 0.52 -2.86 -10.97
CA LEU A 23 0.06 -1.48 -11.11
C LEU A 23 1.04 -0.61 -11.88
N LYS A 24 2.34 -0.74 -11.62
CA LYS A 24 3.40 -0.05 -12.38
C LYS A 24 3.28 -0.35 -13.88
N SER A 25 3.10 -1.62 -14.24
CA SER A 25 3.03 -2.05 -15.64
C SER A 25 1.76 -1.56 -16.34
N CYS A 26 0.62 -1.55 -15.64
CA CYS A 26 -0.66 -1.14 -16.21
C CYS A 26 -0.86 0.39 -16.23
N HIS A 27 -0.30 1.12 -15.26
CA HIS A 27 -0.58 2.55 -15.05
C HIS A 27 0.66 3.46 -15.20
N GLY A 28 1.84 2.93 -15.54
CA GLY A 28 3.05 3.72 -15.79
C GLY A 28 3.61 4.45 -14.55
N LEU A 29 3.39 3.90 -13.35
CA LEU A 29 3.80 4.52 -12.09
C LEU A 29 5.31 4.34 -11.82
N SER A 30 6.04 5.44 -11.65
CA SER A 30 7.49 5.42 -11.37
C SER A 30 7.89 5.99 -10.00
N LYS A 31 6.95 6.63 -9.30
CA LYS A 31 7.19 7.24 -7.98
C LYS A 31 6.24 6.64 -6.95
N PHE A 32 6.80 6.15 -5.86
CA PHE A 32 6.06 5.49 -4.79
C PHE A 32 6.33 6.22 -3.47
N LEU A 33 5.26 6.53 -2.76
CA LEU A 33 5.30 7.05 -1.40
C LEU A 33 4.60 6.04 -0.50
N ILE A 34 5.28 5.60 0.55
CA ILE A 34 4.81 4.57 1.47
C ILE A 34 4.37 5.25 2.77
N PHE A 35 3.14 4.96 3.19
CA PHE A 35 2.54 5.42 4.43
C PHE A 35 2.38 4.24 5.40
N GLY A 36 2.52 4.50 6.70
CA GLY A 36 2.31 3.48 7.72
C GLY A 36 3.05 3.78 9.02
N ASP A 37 2.76 2.94 10.00
CA ASP A 37 3.29 2.94 11.36
C ASP A 37 4.42 1.91 11.55
N ASP A 38 4.35 0.77 10.85
CA ASP A 38 5.38 -0.27 10.87
C ASP A 38 6.63 0.13 10.04
N LYS A 39 7.61 0.73 10.72
CA LYS A 39 8.85 1.22 10.10
C LYS A 39 9.67 0.11 9.45
N ASP A 40 9.65 -1.11 9.96
CA ASP A 40 10.45 -2.20 9.43
C ASP A 40 9.80 -2.82 8.20
N PHE A 41 8.47 -2.97 8.22
CA PHE A 41 7.69 -3.33 7.04
C PHE A 41 7.90 -2.32 5.91
N MET A 42 7.78 -1.02 6.21
CA MET A 42 7.97 0.04 5.21
C MET A 42 9.37 0.05 4.60
N LYS A 43 10.43 -0.11 5.42
CA LYS A 43 11.82 -0.21 4.93
C LYS A 43 12.06 -1.45 4.08
N SER A 44 11.50 -2.59 4.49
CA SER A 44 11.57 -3.85 3.74
C SER A 44 10.90 -3.71 2.37
N LEU A 45 9.69 -3.15 2.35
CA LEU A 45 8.94 -2.88 1.12
C LEU A 45 9.72 -1.93 0.21
N ALA A 46 10.23 -0.81 0.74
CA ALA A 46 11.03 0.12 -0.04
C ALA A 46 12.27 -0.54 -0.66
N THR A 47 12.97 -1.38 0.12
CA THR A 47 14.15 -2.11 -0.36
C THR A 47 13.81 -3.07 -1.50
N GLN A 48 12.68 -3.77 -1.41
CA GLN A 48 12.23 -4.70 -2.46
C GLN A 48 11.79 -3.98 -3.74
N LEU A 49 11.17 -2.80 -3.60
CA LEU A 49 10.77 -1.98 -4.74
C LEU A 49 11.97 -1.35 -5.47
N VAL A 50 13.02 -0.96 -4.74
CA VAL A 50 14.25 -0.39 -5.34
C VAL A 50 15.10 -1.45 -6.03
N ARG A 51 15.10 -2.71 -5.55
CA ARG A 51 15.92 -3.80 -6.10
C ARG A 51 15.46 -4.32 -7.47
N SER A 52 14.42 -3.76 -8.08
CA SER A 52 14.02 -4.16 -9.43
C SER A 52 15.06 -3.72 -10.46
N PRO A 53 15.72 -4.63 -11.19
CA PRO A 53 16.75 -4.29 -12.18
C PRO A 53 16.22 -3.55 -13.41
N SER A 54 14.90 -3.37 -13.52
CA SER A 54 14.22 -2.94 -14.74
C SER A 54 14.11 -1.42 -14.91
N ASP A 55 14.40 -0.61 -13.89
CA ASP A 55 14.04 0.82 -13.97
C ASP A 55 14.88 1.75 -13.09
N GLN A 56 15.87 2.41 -13.70
CA GLN A 56 16.74 3.40 -13.05
C GLN A 56 15.98 4.70 -12.66
N THR A 57 14.71 4.86 -13.06
CA THR A 57 13.91 6.06 -12.75
C THR A 57 13.00 5.90 -11.54
N GLN A 58 12.95 4.70 -10.95
CA GLN A 58 12.03 4.40 -9.85
C GLN A 58 12.45 5.11 -8.56
N THR A 59 11.58 5.98 -8.04
CA THR A 59 11.79 6.67 -6.76
C THR A 59 10.85 6.12 -5.73
N VAL A 60 11.38 5.60 -4.62
CA VAL A 60 10.57 5.13 -3.48
C VAL A 60 10.91 5.98 -2.26
N ARG A 61 9.90 6.51 -1.58
CA ARG A 61 10.01 7.29 -0.35
C ARG A 61 9.11 6.72 0.73
N ILE A 62 9.55 6.79 1.97
CA ILE A 62 8.74 6.48 3.15
C ILE A 62 8.33 7.81 3.75
N SER A 63 7.05 7.96 4.11
CA SER A 63 6.60 9.15 4.81
C SER A 63 7.13 9.19 6.25
N GLU A 64 7.65 10.35 6.62
CA GLU A 64 8.05 10.70 7.99
C GLU A 64 7.24 11.90 8.51
N PHE A 65 6.18 12.29 7.80
CA PHE A 65 5.33 13.41 8.17
C PHE A 65 4.28 13.00 9.22
N SER A 66 3.54 13.98 9.73
CA SER A 66 2.37 13.72 10.57
C SER A 66 1.22 13.13 9.75
N GLU A 67 0.31 12.41 10.42
CA GLU A 67 -0.87 11.80 9.77
C GLU A 67 -1.69 12.82 8.97
N ILE A 68 -1.85 14.05 9.49
CA ILE A 68 -2.57 15.13 8.80
C ILE A 68 -1.84 15.55 7.52
N ALA A 69 -0.51 15.63 7.55
CA ALA A 69 0.28 15.94 6.37
C ALA A 69 0.21 14.80 5.35
N ASP A 70 0.17 13.55 5.80
CA ASP A 70 -0.02 12.40 4.91
C ASP A 70 -1.38 12.41 4.20
N LEU A 71 -2.45 12.77 4.91
CA LEU A 71 -3.78 12.96 4.30
C LEU A 71 -3.73 14.03 3.21
N TYR A 72 -3.10 15.18 3.49
CA TYR A 72 -2.94 16.25 2.52
C TYR A 72 -2.08 15.83 1.32
N ILE A 73 -1.01 15.07 1.56
CA ILE A 73 -0.14 14.56 0.50
C ILE A 73 -0.89 13.55 -0.38
N SER A 74 -1.65 12.63 0.21
CA SER A 74 -2.48 11.67 -0.53
C SER A 74 -3.45 12.40 -1.47
N TYR A 75 -4.10 13.45 -0.96
CA TYR A 75 -4.98 14.32 -1.74
C TYR A 75 -4.27 15.03 -2.89
N ARG A 76 -3.01 15.47 -2.69
CA ARG A 76 -2.33 16.33 -3.66
C ARG A 76 -1.46 15.60 -4.67
N LEU A 77 -0.93 14.42 -4.34
CA LEU A 77 0.15 13.79 -5.12
C LEU A 77 -0.18 12.37 -5.60
N CYS A 78 -1.13 11.66 -4.98
CA CYS A 78 -1.40 10.27 -5.34
C CYS A 78 -2.44 10.19 -6.48
N SER A 79 -1.98 9.83 -7.67
CA SER A 79 -2.83 9.49 -8.83
C SER A 79 -3.40 8.07 -8.77
N ALA A 80 -2.77 7.20 -7.97
CA ALA A 80 -3.25 5.87 -7.63
C ALA A 80 -2.91 5.57 -6.17
N PHE A 81 -3.73 4.78 -5.50
CA PHE A 81 -3.54 4.43 -4.10
C PHE A 81 -3.64 2.92 -3.90
N LEU A 82 -2.71 2.34 -3.14
CA LEU A 82 -2.72 0.93 -2.77
C LEU A 82 -2.78 0.79 -1.25
N MET A 83 -3.83 0.15 -0.76
CA MET A 83 -4.00 -0.19 0.64
C MET A 83 -3.62 -1.66 0.89
N SER A 84 -2.48 -1.89 1.54
CA SER A 84 -2.00 -3.24 1.90
C SER A 84 -2.73 -3.86 3.10
N ALA A 85 -3.34 -3.02 3.94
CA ALA A 85 -4.15 -3.42 5.09
C ALA A 85 -5.57 -2.86 4.92
N ALA A 86 -6.45 -3.63 4.26
CA ALA A 86 -7.80 -3.19 3.93
C ALA A 86 -8.69 -2.81 5.14
N SER A 87 -8.33 -3.25 6.35
CA SER A 87 -9.00 -2.92 7.61
C SER A 87 -8.49 -1.63 8.26
N SER A 88 -7.45 -0.98 7.72
CA SER A 88 -6.88 0.25 8.29
C SER A 88 -7.80 1.44 8.07
N THR A 89 -8.25 2.09 9.15
CA THR A 89 -9.04 3.33 9.07
C THR A 89 -8.21 4.49 8.54
N PHE A 90 -6.93 4.58 8.92
CA PHE A 90 -6.00 5.57 8.37
C PHE A 90 -5.78 5.35 6.86
N GLY A 91 -5.51 4.10 6.45
CA GLY A 91 -5.38 3.74 5.04
C GLY A 91 -6.64 4.04 4.24
N TRP A 92 -7.83 3.82 4.83
CA TRP A 92 -9.10 4.15 4.21
C TRP A 92 -9.26 5.64 3.97
N TRP A 93 -8.94 6.50 4.95
CA TRP A 93 -8.99 7.95 4.77
C TRP A 93 -8.01 8.45 3.72
N LEU A 94 -6.78 7.92 3.71
CA LEU A 94 -5.81 8.25 2.66
C LEU A 94 -6.33 7.90 1.26
N ALA A 95 -6.92 6.71 1.11
CA ALA A 95 -7.52 6.26 -0.14
C ALA A 95 -8.70 7.14 -0.56
N PHE A 96 -9.59 7.47 0.37
CA PHE A 96 -10.72 8.35 0.16
C PHE A 96 -10.32 9.75 -0.33
N PHE A 97 -9.21 10.28 0.19
CA PHE A 97 -8.71 11.57 -0.24
C PHE A 97 -7.90 11.55 -1.53
N SER A 98 -7.47 10.38 -2.02
CA SER A 98 -6.71 10.31 -3.27
C SER A 98 -7.50 10.86 -4.47
N GLN A 99 -6.79 11.40 -5.47
CA GLN A 99 -7.43 12.19 -6.55
C GLN A 99 -8.34 11.36 -7.45
N ASP A 100 -7.93 10.14 -7.77
CA ASP A 100 -8.67 9.26 -8.66
C ASP A 100 -9.22 8.06 -7.88
N GLN A 101 -10.51 8.15 -7.56
CA GLN A 101 -11.25 7.11 -6.86
C GLN A 101 -11.48 5.84 -7.70
N ASN A 102 -11.13 5.85 -9.00
CA ASN A 102 -11.08 4.65 -9.85
C ASN A 102 -9.68 4.02 -9.88
N SER A 103 -8.68 4.67 -9.29
CA SER A 103 -7.31 4.15 -9.20
C SER A 103 -6.95 3.81 -7.74
N VAL A 104 -7.94 3.38 -6.96
CA VAL A 104 -7.78 2.91 -5.59
C VAL A 104 -7.86 1.38 -5.57
N PHE A 105 -6.82 0.77 -5.04
CA PHE A 105 -6.65 -0.67 -4.95
C PHE A 105 -6.49 -1.08 -3.50
N TYR A 106 -7.06 -2.22 -3.12
CA TYR A 106 -6.87 -2.77 -1.78
C TYR A 106 -6.61 -4.26 -1.81
N TYR A 107 -5.72 -4.69 -0.91
CA TYR A 107 -5.41 -6.09 -0.66
C TYR A 107 -6.05 -6.53 0.64
N LYS A 108 -6.89 -7.56 0.57
CA LYS A 108 -7.48 -8.18 1.75
C LYS A 108 -6.55 -9.28 2.23
N ASP A 109 -5.79 -8.97 3.27
CA ASP A 109 -4.99 -9.97 3.93
C ASP A 109 -5.92 -11.05 4.52
N LYS A 110 -5.61 -12.32 4.26
CA LYS A 110 -6.39 -13.48 4.73
C LYS A 110 -6.15 -13.79 6.22
N ARG A 111 -5.42 -12.92 6.93
CA ARG A 111 -5.24 -13.04 8.38
C ARG A 111 -6.61 -13.05 9.07
N PRO A 112 -6.87 -13.97 10.02
CA PRO A 112 -8.01 -13.87 10.90
C PRO A 112 -7.87 -12.55 11.65
N THR A 113 -8.70 -11.58 11.30
CA THR A 113 -8.89 -10.41 12.15
C THR A 113 -9.89 -10.83 13.22
N ASP A 114 -9.56 -10.61 14.49
CA ASP A 114 -10.47 -10.87 15.60
C ASP A 114 -11.76 -10.01 15.50
N ASP A 115 -11.77 -9.04 14.59
CA ASP A 115 -12.94 -8.27 14.19
C ASP A 115 -13.79 -9.03 13.16
N TYR A 116 -14.62 -9.93 13.69
CA TYR A 116 -15.72 -10.67 13.04
C TYR A 116 -16.69 -9.82 12.19
N LYS A 117 -16.51 -8.50 12.08
CA LYS A 117 -17.39 -7.56 11.34
C LYS A 117 -16.77 -6.98 10.06
N LEU A 118 -15.47 -7.10 9.83
CA LEU A 118 -14.81 -6.59 8.59
C LEU A 118 -14.68 -7.66 7.49
N LEU A 119 -15.47 -8.73 7.60
CA LEU A 119 -15.47 -9.83 6.64
C LEU A 119 -16.11 -9.47 5.30
N LYS A 120 -16.86 -8.38 5.21
CA LYS A 120 -17.52 -7.97 3.96
C LYS A 120 -16.82 -6.77 3.34
N ASP A 121 -16.72 -6.77 2.01
CA ASP A 121 -16.32 -5.62 1.17
C ASP A 121 -17.34 -4.45 1.26
N GLU A 122 -18.14 -4.37 2.33
CA GLU A 122 -19.16 -3.33 2.56
C GLU A 122 -18.54 -1.99 3.00
N PHE A 123 -17.29 -1.99 3.48
CA PHE A 123 -16.62 -0.77 3.97
C PHE A 123 -15.86 -0.01 2.89
N GLN A 124 -15.43 -0.69 1.82
CA GLN A 124 -14.75 -0.06 0.69
C GLN A 124 -15.77 0.53 -0.28
N LEU A 125 -15.41 1.62 -0.96
CA LEU A 125 -16.28 2.22 -1.96
C LEU A 125 -16.40 1.30 -3.18
N LYS A 126 -17.58 1.30 -3.83
CA LYS A 126 -17.84 0.45 -5.01
C LYS A 126 -16.91 0.73 -6.20
N SER A 127 -16.33 1.92 -6.28
CA SER A 127 -15.37 2.27 -7.32
C SER A 127 -13.97 1.72 -7.06
N TRP A 128 -13.70 1.22 -5.85
CA TRP A 128 -12.37 0.72 -5.49
C TRP A 128 -12.19 -0.73 -5.93
N HIS A 129 -10.98 -1.03 -6.36
CA HIS A 129 -10.63 -2.31 -6.94
C HIS A 129 -10.01 -3.23 -5.91
N ARG A 130 -10.68 -4.36 -5.64
CA ARG A 130 -10.11 -5.45 -4.87
C ARG A 130 -9.08 -6.19 -5.69
N TYR A 131 -7.92 -6.45 -5.11
CA TYR A 131 -6.92 -7.33 -5.70
C TYR A 131 -6.88 -8.66 -4.94
N ASP A 132 -7.33 -9.72 -5.61
CA ASP A 132 -7.17 -11.09 -5.15
C ASP A 132 -5.87 -11.64 -5.78
N GLY A 133 -4.81 -11.73 -4.98
CA GLY A 133 -3.54 -12.33 -5.38
C GLY A 133 -3.62 -13.83 -5.59
#